data_AF-I9KLL3-F1
#
_entry.id   AF-I9KLL3-F1
#
_cell.length_a   1.000
_cell.length_b   1.000
_cell.length_c   1.000
_cell.angle_alpha   90.00
_cell.angle_beta   90.00
_cell.angle_gamma   90.00
#
_symmetry.space_group_name_H-M   'P 1'
#
loop_
_entity.id
_entity.type
_entity.pdbx_description
1 polymer ?
#
loop_
_entity_poly.entity_id
_entity_poly.type
_entity_poly.pdbx_seq_one_letter_code
_entity_poly.pdbx_strand_id
1 'polypeptide(L)'
;MSATTDAGQLAAFHRCSTAEEYFTLLEVDYDPRVVAVNRLHILKHFAGELAKLPEAGADAENPRHLLRDYRDALVRSYEAFTNAGALDHRLFKVLKDRAPQSAFVPASEITVQRLGSTQPSETSERTEEAR
;
A
#
# COMPACT_ATOMS: atom_id res chain seq x y z
N MET A 1 -2.82 -23.41 -36.00
CA MET A 1 -3.47 -22.09 -36.17
C MET A 1 -3.38 -21.21 -34.92
N SER A 2 -2.87 -21.70 -33.78
CA SER A 2 -2.85 -20.93 -32.52
C SER A 2 -1.79 -19.82 -32.45
N ALA A 3 -0.64 -19.96 -33.13
CA ALA A 3 0.45 -18.97 -33.06
C ALA A 3 0.06 -17.59 -33.64
N THR A 4 -0.79 -17.55 -34.67
CA THR A 4 -1.29 -16.29 -35.26
C THR A 4 -2.24 -15.56 -34.32
N THR A 5 -3.01 -16.30 -33.51
CA THR A 5 -3.87 -15.74 -32.47
C THR A 5 -3.05 -15.17 -31.32
N ASP A 6 -2.01 -15.90 -30.87
CA ASP A 6 -1.14 -15.49 -29.77
C ASP A 6 -0.40 -14.17 -30.10
N ALA A 7 0.10 -14.00 -31.33
CA ALA A 7 0.73 -12.75 -31.76
C ALA A 7 -0.26 -11.57 -31.83
N GLY A 8 -1.50 -11.82 -32.26
CA GLY A 8 -2.57 -10.80 -32.28
C GLY A 8 -2.98 -10.36 -30.88
N GLN A 9 -3.03 -11.31 -29.93
CA GLN A 9 -3.33 -11.06 -28.53
C GLN A 9 -2.21 -10.26 -27.84
N LEU A 10 -0.94 -10.57 -28.14
CA LEU A 10 0.19 -9.77 -27.66
C LEU A 10 0.15 -8.33 -28.20
N ALA A 11 -0.17 -8.14 -29.48
CA ALA A 11 -0.33 -6.80 -30.03
C ALA A 11 -1.50 -6.04 -29.37
N ALA A 12 -2.58 -6.73 -29.01
CA ALA A 12 -3.70 -6.14 -28.28
C ALA A 12 -3.33 -5.80 -26.83
N PHE A 13 -2.52 -6.61 -26.16
CA PHE A 13 -1.99 -6.34 -24.82
C PHE A 13 -1.28 -4.98 -24.76
N HIS A 14 -0.43 -4.66 -25.73
CA HIS A 14 0.28 -3.37 -25.78
C HIS A 14 -0.63 -2.16 -26.04
N ARG A 15 -1.88 -2.37 -26.47
CA ARG A 15 -2.87 -1.29 -26.66
C ARG A 15 -3.80 -1.11 -25.46
N CYS A 16 -3.86 -2.09 -24.56
CA CYS A 16 -4.68 -2.01 -23.35
C CYS A 16 -4.20 -0.87 -22.46
N SER A 17 -5.16 -0.11 -21.92
CA SER A 17 -4.86 1.07 -21.09
C SER A 17 -5.46 0.95 -19.69
N THR A 18 -6.41 0.05 -19.49
CA THR A 18 -7.11 -0.14 -18.23
C THR A 18 -6.94 -1.55 -17.67
N ALA A 19 -7.03 -1.70 -16.35
CA ALA A 19 -6.80 -2.98 -15.69
C ALA A 19 -7.74 -4.08 -16.21
N GLU A 20 -9.03 -3.79 -16.36
CA GLU A 20 -10.08 -4.70 -16.80
C GLU A 20 -9.80 -5.21 -18.21
N GLU A 21 -9.29 -4.37 -19.10
CA GLU A 21 -8.88 -4.80 -20.44
C GLU A 21 -7.75 -5.83 -20.35
N TYR A 22 -6.78 -5.65 -19.45
CA TYR A 22 -5.72 -6.64 -19.23
C TYR A 22 -6.28 -7.95 -18.66
N PHE A 23 -7.18 -7.89 -17.67
CA PHE A 23 -7.79 -9.10 -17.10
C PHE A 23 -8.64 -9.86 -18.13
N THR A 24 -9.44 -9.15 -18.93
CA THR A 24 -10.25 -9.76 -19.99
C THR A 24 -9.36 -10.34 -21.09
N LEU A 25 -8.31 -9.63 -21.51
CA LEU A 25 -7.41 -10.09 -22.57
C LEU A 25 -6.56 -11.29 -22.16
N LEU A 26 -6.16 -11.37 -20.88
CA LEU A 26 -5.36 -12.48 -20.35
C LEU A 26 -6.21 -13.61 -19.76
N GLU A 27 -7.53 -13.51 -19.86
CA GLU A 27 -8.50 -14.49 -19.35
C GLU A 27 -8.23 -14.83 -17.87
N VAL A 28 -8.06 -13.80 -17.06
CA VAL A 28 -7.84 -13.92 -15.61
C VAL A 28 -9.13 -13.54 -14.90
N ASP A 29 -9.64 -14.44 -14.06
CA ASP A 29 -10.79 -14.16 -13.21
C ASP A 29 -10.46 -13.12 -12.13
N TYR A 30 -11.35 -12.15 -11.94
CA TYR A 30 -11.20 -11.09 -10.95
C TYR A 30 -12.55 -10.68 -10.38
N ASP A 31 -12.55 -10.10 -9.18
CA ASP A 31 -13.71 -9.42 -8.63
C ASP A 31 -13.73 -7.97 -9.14
N PRO A 32 -14.77 -7.56 -9.91
CA PRO A 32 -14.90 -6.20 -10.42
C PRO A 32 -14.86 -5.13 -9.32
N ARG A 33 -15.34 -5.44 -8.10
CA ARG A 33 -15.32 -4.49 -6.98
C ARG A 33 -13.90 -4.22 -6.50
N VAL A 34 -13.07 -5.25 -6.42
CA VAL A 34 -11.66 -5.12 -6.00
C VAL A 34 -10.88 -4.34 -7.05
N VAL A 35 -11.06 -4.67 -8.33
CA VAL A 35 -10.37 -3.99 -9.44
C VAL A 35 -10.83 -2.55 -9.58
N ALA A 36 -12.12 -2.25 -9.40
CA ALA A 36 -12.62 -0.87 -9.46
C ALA A 36 -11.96 0.03 -8.40
N VAL A 37 -11.72 -0.49 -7.18
CA VAL A 37 -11.07 0.26 -6.09
C VAL A 37 -9.56 0.34 -6.26
N ASN A 38 -8.93 -0.74 -6.74
CA ASN A 38 -7.46 -0.86 -6.78
C ASN A 38 -6.86 -0.69 -8.18
N ARG A 39 -7.64 -0.24 -9.18
CA ARG A 39 -7.27 -0.18 -10.60
C ARG A 39 -5.88 0.41 -10.84
N LEU A 40 -5.65 1.62 -10.30
CA LEU A 40 -4.37 2.32 -10.44
C LEU A 40 -3.22 1.61 -9.72
N HIS A 41 -3.49 1.01 -8.56
CA HIS A 41 -2.48 0.32 -7.76
C HIS A 41 -2.06 -1.00 -8.40
N ILE A 42 -3.02 -1.77 -8.91
CA ILE A 42 -2.80 -2.99 -9.68
C ILE A 42 -1.94 -2.66 -10.91
N LEU A 43 -2.30 -1.64 -11.69
CA LEU A 43 -1.52 -1.23 -12.86
C LEU A 43 -0.09 -0.80 -12.52
N LYS A 44 0.10 -0.06 -11.42
CA LYS A 44 1.43 0.38 -10.98
C LYS A 44 2.30 -0.78 -10.52
N HIS A 45 1.73 -1.71 -9.75
CA HIS A 45 2.44 -2.91 -9.32
C HIS A 45 2.77 -3.80 -10.52
N PHE A 46 1.80 -3.99 -11.41
CA PHE A 46 1.95 -4.76 -12.63
C PHE A 46 3.06 -4.20 -13.53
N ALA A 47 3.12 -2.88 -13.75
CA ALA A 47 4.21 -2.25 -14.50
C ALA A 47 5.59 -2.51 -13.86
N GLY A 48 5.65 -2.56 -12.52
CA GLY A 48 6.86 -2.93 -11.79
C GLY A 48 7.24 -4.41 -11.96
N GLU A 49 6.27 -5.32 -12.01
CA GLU A 49 6.49 -6.74 -12.30
C GLU A 49 6.94 -6.96 -13.74
N LEU A 50 6.34 -6.24 -14.71
CA LEU A 50 6.74 -6.29 -16.12
C LEU A 50 8.19 -5.83 -16.32
N ALA A 51 8.64 -4.81 -15.58
CA ALA A 51 10.02 -4.33 -15.66
C ALA A 51 11.06 -5.34 -15.11
N LYS A 52 10.63 -6.33 -14.33
CA LYS A 52 11.51 -7.41 -13.82
C LYS A 52 11.62 -8.58 -14.80
N LEU A 53 10.65 -8.72 -15.70
CA LEU A 53 10.69 -9.73 -16.74
C LEU A 53 11.75 -9.33 -17.79
N PRO A 54 12.51 -10.29 -18.34
CA PRO A 54 13.44 -10.01 -19.42
C PRO A 54 12.70 -9.33 -20.58
N GLU A 55 13.35 -8.33 -21.15
CA GLU A 55 12.75 -7.41 -22.11
C GLU A 55 12.05 -8.17 -23.24
N ALA A 56 10.77 -7.85 -23.47
CA ALA A 56 9.92 -8.44 -24.51
C ALA A 56 10.53 -8.41 -25.93
N GLY A 57 11.59 -7.62 -26.12
CA GLY A 57 12.35 -7.53 -27.36
C GLY A 57 13.25 -8.74 -27.66
N ALA A 58 13.63 -9.54 -26.67
CA ALA A 58 14.52 -10.70 -26.89
C ALA A 58 13.75 -11.99 -27.25
N ASP A 59 12.48 -12.11 -26.87
CA ASP A 59 11.72 -13.37 -26.89
C ASP A 59 10.44 -13.30 -27.76
N ALA A 60 10.42 -12.38 -28.73
CA ALA A 60 9.36 -12.29 -29.74
C ALA A 60 9.21 -13.59 -30.57
N GLU A 61 10.15 -14.54 -30.46
CA GLU A 61 10.07 -15.87 -31.05
C GLU A 61 8.93 -16.73 -30.45
N ASN A 62 8.49 -16.47 -29.21
CA ASN A 62 7.44 -17.26 -28.56
C ASN A 62 6.38 -16.40 -27.83
N PRO A 63 5.43 -15.79 -28.58
CA PRO A 63 4.38 -14.93 -28.00
C PRO A 63 3.55 -15.61 -26.92
N ARG A 64 3.41 -16.94 -26.98
CA ARG A 64 2.70 -17.76 -25.99
C ARG A 64 3.37 -17.76 -24.62
N HIS A 65 4.70 -17.86 -24.56
CA HIS A 65 5.42 -17.84 -23.29
C HIS A 65 5.33 -16.46 -22.65
N LEU A 66 5.50 -15.42 -23.47
CA LEU A 66 5.41 -14.04 -23.01
C LEU A 66 4.02 -13.70 -22.45
N LEU A 67 2.95 -14.11 -23.14
CA LEU A 67 1.57 -13.96 -22.64
C LEU A 67 1.34 -14.70 -21.32
N ARG A 68 1.93 -15.89 -21.14
CA ARG A 68 1.86 -16.63 -19.87
C ARG A 68 2.55 -15.86 -18.75
N ASP A 69 3.75 -15.33 -19.00
CA ASP A 69 4.50 -14.61 -17.99
C ASP A 69 3.82 -13.28 -17.61
N TYR A 70 3.18 -12.60 -18.56
CA TYR A 70 2.34 -11.43 -18.31
C TYR A 70 1.09 -11.77 -17.51
N ARG A 71 0.44 -12.90 -17.81
CA ARG A 71 -0.67 -13.42 -17.03
C ARG A 71 -0.26 -13.66 -15.58
N ASP A 72 0.86 -14.34 -15.36
CA ASP A 72 1.36 -14.64 -14.02
C ASP A 72 1.74 -13.35 -13.24
N ALA A 73 2.33 -12.36 -13.91
CA ALA A 73 2.61 -11.06 -13.33
C ALA A 73 1.33 -10.28 -12.95
N LEU A 74 0.27 -10.38 -13.76
CA LEU A 74 -1.03 -9.76 -13.46
C LEU A 74 -1.69 -10.44 -12.25
N VAL A 75 -1.67 -11.77 -12.20
CA VAL A 75 -2.21 -12.55 -11.07
C VAL A 75 -1.47 -12.21 -9.78
N ARG A 76 -0.14 -12.21 -9.78
CA ARG A 76 0.66 -11.80 -8.61
C ARG A 76 0.32 -10.38 -8.15
N SER A 77 0.15 -9.47 -9.11
CA SER A 77 -0.24 -8.09 -8.80
C SER A 77 -1.62 -8.01 -8.18
N TYR A 78 -2.60 -8.78 -8.67
CA TYR A 78 -3.94 -8.84 -8.09
C TYR A 78 -3.95 -9.47 -6.70
N GLU A 79 -3.24 -10.59 -6.52
CA GLU A 79 -3.11 -11.30 -5.24
C GLU A 79 -2.46 -10.44 -4.15
N ALA A 80 -1.52 -9.58 -4.52
CA ALA A 80 -0.90 -8.62 -3.59
C ALA A 80 -1.92 -7.62 -2.98
N PHE A 81 -3.09 -7.43 -3.59
CA PHE A 81 -4.15 -6.56 -3.09
C PHE A 81 -5.34 -7.31 -2.49
N THR A 82 -5.52 -8.60 -2.82
CA THR A 82 -6.60 -9.43 -2.25
C THR A 82 -6.17 -10.22 -1.02
N ASN A 83 -4.95 -10.74 -1.00
CA ASN A 83 -4.48 -11.66 0.05
C ASN A 83 -3.74 -10.92 1.18
N ALA A 84 -2.99 -9.88 0.83
CA ALA A 84 -2.53 -8.88 1.77
C ALA A 84 -3.59 -7.78 1.80
N GLY A 85 -4.44 -7.75 2.83
CA GLY A 85 -5.41 -6.66 2.98
C GLY A 85 -4.71 -5.31 2.81
N ALA A 86 -5.36 -4.32 2.20
CA ALA A 86 -4.77 -3.02 1.85
C ALA A 86 -4.01 -2.27 2.99
N LEU A 87 -4.17 -2.72 4.23
CA LEU A 87 -3.43 -2.29 5.43
C LEU A 87 -2.01 -2.88 5.52
N ASP A 88 -1.80 -4.12 5.06
CA ASP A 88 -0.57 -4.89 5.29
C ASP A 88 0.56 -4.46 4.34
N HIS A 89 0.21 -3.99 3.14
CA HIS A 89 1.19 -3.59 2.13
C HIS A 89 1.53 -2.09 2.09
N ARG A 90 1.16 -1.29 3.12
CA ARG A 90 1.60 0.13 3.33
C ARG A 90 1.87 0.92 2.03
N LEU A 91 0.98 0.82 1.04
CA LEU A 91 1.19 1.41 -0.28
C LEU A 91 0.85 2.92 -0.30
N PHE A 92 0.26 3.42 0.78
CA PHE A 92 0.14 4.85 1.04
C PHE A 92 1.46 5.36 1.65
N LYS A 93 2.13 6.28 0.95
CA LYS A 93 3.27 7.05 1.51
C LYS A 93 2.90 7.73 2.84
N VAL A 94 1.62 8.03 3.04
CA VAL A 94 1.05 8.62 4.27
C VAL A 94 1.07 7.65 5.48
N LEU A 95 1.33 6.36 5.28
CA LEU A 95 1.41 5.34 6.36
C LEU A 95 2.82 4.81 6.63
N LYS A 96 3.86 5.36 5.96
CA LYS A 96 5.26 5.03 6.25
C LYS A 96 5.79 5.69 7.54
N ASP A 97 5.18 6.77 8.02
CA ASP A 97 5.67 7.53 9.19
C ASP A 97 5.06 7.15 10.56
N ARG A 98 4.24 6.09 10.63
CA ARG A 98 3.87 5.49 11.92
C ARG A 98 4.11 4.00 11.89
N ALA A 99 5.35 3.61 12.16
CA ALA A 99 5.54 2.43 12.99
C ALA A 99 4.80 2.69 14.32
N PRO A 100 3.90 1.82 14.80
CA PRO A 100 3.62 1.81 16.21
C PRO A 100 4.92 1.30 16.86
N GLN A 101 5.83 2.22 17.19
CA GLN A 101 6.66 2.00 18.35
C GLN A 101 5.64 1.83 19.48
N SER A 102 5.36 0.58 19.81
CA SER A 102 4.63 0.20 21.00
C SER A 102 5.47 0.67 22.18
N ALA A 103 5.44 1.97 22.46
CA ALA A 103 5.86 2.53 23.73
C ALA A 103 4.76 2.15 24.72
N PHE A 104 4.81 0.88 25.15
CA PHE A 104 4.06 0.44 26.30
C PHE A 104 4.64 1.19 27.51
N VAL A 105 3.95 2.25 27.93
CA VAL A 105 4.29 2.95 29.16
C VAL A 105 3.45 2.30 30.27
N PRO A 106 4.06 1.53 31.19
CA PRO A 106 3.33 1.00 32.33
C PRO A 106 2.78 2.16 33.15
N ALA A 107 1.55 2.03 33.65
CA ALA A 107 0.86 3.09 34.40
C ALA A 107 1.68 3.62 35.61
N SER A 108 2.62 2.82 36.11
CA SER A 108 3.57 3.19 37.17
C SER A 108 4.54 4.33 36.79
N GLU A 109 4.74 4.62 35.51
CA GLU A 109 5.65 5.69 35.04
C GLU A 109 4.95 7.03 34.79
N ILE A 110 3.61 7.08 34.91
CA ILE A 110 2.84 8.32 34.71
C ILE A 110 2.96 9.18 35.98
N THR A 111 3.89 10.12 35.99
CA THR A 111 3.99 11.16 37.03
C THR A 111 3.29 12.45 36.58
N VAL A 112 2.38 12.96 37.42
CA VAL A 112 1.72 14.24 37.21
C VAL A 112 2.58 15.35 37.82
N GLN A 113 3.38 16.04 36.99
CA GLN A 113 4.04 17.27 37.43
C GLN A 113 3.01 18.41 37.47
N ARG A 114 2.51 18.72 38.67
CA ARG A 114 1.76 19.96 38.90
C ARG A 114 2.75 21.12 38.94
N LEU A 115 2.94 21.78 37.79
CA LEU A 115 3.69 23.03 37.73
C LEU A 115 2.83 24.16 38.34
N GLY A 116 3.31 24.75 39.42
CA GLY A 116 2.82 26.01 39.97
C GLY A 116 1.82 25.89 41.11
N SER A 117 2.33 25.89 42.35
CA SER A 117 1.63 26.53 43.46
C SER A 117 2.41 27.79 43.80
N THR A 118 2.02 28.91 43.20
CA THR A 118 2.47 30.23 43.65
C THR A 118 2.02 30.38 45.10
N GLN A 119 2.97 30.41 46.04
CA GLN A 119 2.70 30.79 47.43
C GLN A 119 2.29 32.26 47.45
N PRO A 120 1.10 32.64 47.96
CA PRO A 120 0.84 34.01 48.34
C PRO A 120 1.68 34.33 49.57
N SER A 121 2.48 35.39 49.46
CA SER A 121 3.15 36.05 50.58
C SER A 121 2.10 36.48 51.61
N GLU A 122 2.21 35.97 52.84
CA GLU A 122 1.59 36.59 54.00
C GLU A 122 2.64 37.43 54.72
N THR A 123 2.56 38.74 54.47
CA THR A 123 3.19 39.79 55.25
C THR A 123 2.71 39.71 56.69
N SER A 124 3.66 39.42 57.58
CA SER A 124 3.48 39.41 59.04
C SER A 124 3.36 40.83 59.57
N GLU A 125 2.14 41.34 59.73
CA GLU A 125 1.84 42.44 60.66
C GLU A 125 0.48 42.22 61.32
N ARG A 126 0.48 41.67 62.54
CA ARG A 126 -0.60 41.86 63.50
C ARG A 126 -0.01 42.05 64.89
N THR A 127 0.18 43.32 65.23
CA THR A 127 0.40 43.82 66.58
C THR A 127 -0.88 43.61 67.39
N GLU A 128 -0.92 42.66 68.31
CA GLU A 128 -1.88 42.72 69.44
C GLU A 128 -1.53 41.75 70.59
N GLU A 129 -0.78 42.26 71.56
CA GLU A 129 -0.68 41.79 72.95
C GLU A 129 -0.39 43.05 73.78
N ALA A 130 -0.92 43.30 74.97
CA ALA A 130 -1.94 42.68 75.79
C ALA A 130 -2.36 43.77 76.81
N ARG A 131 -3.38 43.44 77.60
CA ARG A 131 -3.86 44.20 78.76
C ARG A 131 -2.77 44.58 79.76
#